data_AF-A0AAE1LMR9-F1
#
_entry.id   AF-A0AAE1LMR9-F1
#
_cell.length_a   1.000
_cell.length_b   1.000
_cell.length_c   1.000
_cell.angle_alpha   90.00
_cell.angle_beta   90.00
_cell.angle_gamma   90.00
#
_symmetry.space_group_name_H-M   'P 1'
#
loop_
_entity.id
_entity.type
_entity.pdbx_description
1 polymer ?
#
loop_
_entity_poly.entity_id
_entity_poly.type
_entity_poly.pdbx_seq_one_letter_code
_entity_poly.pdbx_strand_id
1 'polypeptide(L)'
;MGDHEKALNIFATQLKDFKGAEDYCVRNGKRKENYSYNNLLHSLLAIYLTSDLSGGKNDEFLVPALDLLNSHATEIDPVKAIEIIPAHWSVSVLETFLRGALRSSMHKFRSTKMEKSLTKADSIQKAETLYTLEKHPLKLVQSNYCCVCKKPFTDLKFAWYPNDVVTHVECGRLENVCPLTGHCFSLQKSLQPRS
;
A
#
# COMPACT_ATOMS: atom_id res chain seq x y z
N MET A 1 2.22 6.35 -29.54
CA MET A 1 1.36 7.42 -28.99
C MET A 1 0.12 7.63 -29.87
N GLY A 2 0.27 7.88 -31.17
CA GLY A 2 -0.87 8.26 -32.03
C GLY A 2 -1.89 7.17 -32.41
N ASP A 3 -1.61 5.88 -32.22
CA ASP A 3 -2.51 4.83 -32.73
C ASP A 3 -3.79 4.67 -31.89
N HIS A 4 -3.71 4.87 -30.56
CA HIS A 4 -4.88 4.88 -29.70
C HIS A 4 -5.74 6.13 -29.90
N GLU A 5 -5.12 7.30 -30.07
CA GLU A 5 -5.87 8.53 -30.39
C GLU A 5 -6.57 8.43 -31.73
N LYS A 6 -5.92 7.90 -32.77
CA LYS A 6 -6.55 7.66 -34.08
C LYS A 6 -7.73 6.71 -33.96
N ALA A 7 -7.57 5.61 -33.22
CA ALA A 7 -8.65 4.65 -32.99
C ALA A 7 -9.84 5.32 -32.28
N LEU A 8 -9.59 6.03 -31.18
CA LEU A 8 -10.63 6.75 -30.43
C LEU A 8 -11.30 7.85 -31.29
N ASN A 9 -10.54 8.54 -32.13
CA ASN A 9 -11.07 9.55 -33.03
C ASN A 9 -11.99 8.91 -34.09
N ILE A 10 -11.62 7.75 -34.66
CA ILE A 10 -12.50 7.00 -35.59
C ILE A 10 -13.80 6.58 -34.89
N PHE A 11 -13.72 6.03 -33.67
CA PHE A 11 -14.91 5.64 -32.91
C PHE A 11 -15.83 6.83 -32.62
N ALA A 12 -15.25 7.96 -32.18
CA ALA A 12 -15.99 9.15 -31.80
C ALA A 12 -16.58 9.91 -32.99
N THR A 13 -15.80 10.14 -34.04
CA THR A 13 -16.19 11.05 -35.13
C THR A 13 -16.78 10.34 -36.35
N GLN A 14 -16.21 9.20 -36.75
CA GLN A 14 -16.63 8.49 -37.97
C GLN A 14 -17.74 7.47 -37.70
N LEU A 15 -17.64 6.73 -36.59
CA LEU A 15 -18.59 5.68 -36.24
C LEU A 15 -19.71 6.16 -35.33
N LYS A 16 -19.54 7.32 -34.65
CA LYS A 16 -20.44 7.83 -33.61
C LYS A 16 -20.81 6.76 -32.56
N ASP A 17 -19.89 5.83 -32.31
CA ASP A 17 -20.08 4.73 -31.39
C ASP A 17 -19.41 5.06 -30.05
N PHE A 18 -20.17 5.75 -29.20
CA PHE A 18 -19.69 6.20 -27.89
C PHE A 18 -19.43 5.02 -26.94
N LYS A 19 -20.29 3.99 -26.97
CA LYS A 19 -20.10 2.79 -26.15
C LYS A 19 -18.91 1.95 -26.60
N GLY A 20 -18.72 1.81 -27.92
CA GLY A 20 -17.54 1.13 -28.46
C GLY A 20 -16.23 1.82 -28.06
N ALA A 21 -16.23 3.15 -27.97
CA ALA A 21 -15.07 3.91 -27.49
C ALA A 21 -14.76 3.66 -26.00
N GLU A 22 -15.80 3.61 -25.15
CA GLU A 22 -15.66 3.27 -23.73
C GLU A 22 -15.13 1.84 -23.53
N ASP A 23 -15.72 0.87 -24.24
CA ASP A 23 -15.29 -0.53 -24.20
C ASP A 23 -13.84 -0.68 -24.66
N TYR A 24 -13.41 0.10 -25.65
CA TYR A 24 -12.01 0.15 -26.07
C TYR A 24 -11.10 0.64 -24.93
N CYS A 25 -11.47 1.73 -24.24
CA CYS A 25 -10.73 2.23 -23.08
C CYS A 25 -10.66 1.18 -21.97
N VAL A 26 -11.77 0.50 -21.65
CA VAL A 26 -11.81 -0.54 -20.60
C VAL A 26 -10.93 -1.73 -20.97
N ARG A 27 -11.01 -2.22 -22.21
CA ARG A 27 -10.25 -3.38 -22.67
C ARG A 27 -8.74 -3.13 -22.71
N ASN A 28 -8.33 -1.96 -23.19
CA ASN A 28 -6.91 -1.63 -23.28
C ASN A 28 -6.34 -1.13 -21.94
N GLY A 29 -7.13 -0.45 -21.12
CA GLY A 29 -6.71 -0.02 -19.78
C GLY A 29 -6.40 -1.19 -18.83
N LYS A 30 -7.13 -2.31 -18.95
CA LYS A 30 -6.88 -3.54 -18.16
C LYS A 30 -5.61 -4.28 -18.57
N ARG A 31 -5.14 -4.12 -19.80
CA ARG A 31 -3.99 -4.88 -20.32
C ARG A 31 -2.63 -4.39 -19.82
N LYS A 32 -2.55 -3.27 -19.08
CA LYS A 32 -1.30 -2.68 -18.55
C LYS A 32 -0.19 -2.49 -19.61
N GLU A 33 -0.51 -2.55 -20.89
CA GLU A 33 0.43 -2.33 -21.98
C GLU A 33 0.48 -0.82 -22.27
N ASN A 34 1.53 -0.16 -21.78
CA ASN A 34 2.03 1.16 -22.18
C ASN A 34 1.13 2.40 -21.98
N TYR A 35 -0.18 2.27 -21.73
CA TYR A 35 -1.08 3.40 -21.43
C TYR A 35 -1.83 3.19 -20.11
N SER A 36 -1.79 4.20 -19.24
CA SER A 36 -2.66 4.24 -18.07
C SER A 36 -4.11 4.40 -18.54
N TYR A 37 -5.03 3.58 -18.03
CA TYR A 37 -6.47 3.68 -18.28
C TYR A 37 -6.99 5.12 -18.15
N ASN A 38 -6.44 5.88 -17.18
CA ASN A 38 -6.72 7.31 -17.00
C ASN A 38 -6.42 8.12 -18.27
N ASN A 39 -5.25 7.93 -18.89
CA ASN A 39 -4.84 8.71 -20.06
C ASN A 39 -5.73 8.42 -21.27
N LEU A 40 -6.20 7.18 -21.44
CA LEU A 40 -7.15 6.83 -22.51
C LEU A 40 -8.50 7.52 -22.33
N LEU A 41 -9.02 7.57 -21.09
CA LEU A 41 -10.25 8.31 -20.77
C LEU A 41 -10.07 9.82 -20.98
N HIS A 42 -8.93 10.38 -20.60
CA HIS A 42 -8.64 11.80 -20.85
C HIS A 42 -8.53 12.11 -22.34
N SER A 43 -7.90 11.24 -23.15
CA SER A 43 -7.85 11.41 -24.60
C SER A 43 -9.25 11.33 -25.23
N LEU A 44 -10.09 10.39 -24.78
CA LEU A 44 -11.48 10.28 -25.27
C LEU A 44 -12.30 11.53 -24.92
N LEU A 45 -12.19 12.02 -23.68
CA LEU A 45 -12.83 13.25 -23.23
C LEU A 45 -12.36 14.46 -24.04
N ALA A 46 -11.05 14.57 -24.29
CA ALA A 46 -10.50 15.65 -25.12
C ALA A 46 -11.04 15.60 -26.56
N ILE A 47 -11.23 14.42 -27.15
CA ILE A 47 -11.83 14.28 -28.48
C ILE A 47 -13.28 14.78 -28.48
N TYR A 48 -14.09 14.38 -27.49
CA TYR A 48 -15.48 14.84 -27.38
C TYR A 48 -15.60 16.36 -27.20
N LEU A 49 -14.69 16.97 -26.45
CA LEU A 49 -14.71 18.40 -26.15
C LEU A 49 -14.02 19.27 -27.22
N THR A 50 -13.03 18.74 -27.96
CA THR A 50 -12.36 19.50 -29.03
C THR A 50 -13.26 19.64 -30.26
N SER A 51 -14.13 18.67 -30.52
CA SER A 51 -15.14 18.75 -31.59
C SER A 51 -16.15 19.88 -31.38
N ASP A 52 -16.35 20.34 -30.13
CA ASP A 52 -17.22 21.46 -29.78
C ASP A 52 -16.62 22.82 -30.20
N LEU A 53 -15.29 22.92 -30.32
CA LEU A 53 -14.59 24.16 -30.67
C LEU A 53 -14.64 24.52 -32.17
N SER A 54 -15.12 23.61 -33.03
CA SER A 54 -15.10 23.79 -34.50
C SER A 54 -16.37 24.44 -35.10
N GLY A 55 -17.17 25.16 -34.28
CA GLY A 55 -18.08 26.18 -34.80
C GLY A 55 -19.41 25.70 -35.43
N GLY A 56 -20.00 24.60 -34.96
CA GLY A 56 -21.35 24.23 -35.41
C GLY A 56 -22.06 23.22 -34.51
N LYS A 57 -23.04 23.68 -33.74
CA LYS A 57 -24.17 22.91 -33.16
C LYS A 57 -23.84 21.45 -32.73
N ASN A 58 -23.25 21.24 -31.55
CA ASN A 58 -22.80 19.91 -31.09
C ASN A 58 -23.41 19.47 -29.74
N ASP A 59 -24.73 19.59 -29.57
CA ASP A 59 -25.44 18.92 -28.44
C ASP A 59 -25.21 17.39 -28.43
N GLU A 60 -24.83 16.81 -29.56
CA GLU A 60 -24.64 15.37 -29.75
C GLU A 60 -23.47 14.78 -28.95
N PHE A 61 -22.39 15.56 -28.71
CA PHE A 61 -21.22 15.10 -27.95
C PHE A 61 -21.27 15.49 -26.47
N LEU A 62 -22.15 16.43 -26.10
CA LEU A 62 -22.29 16.90 -24.73
C LEU A 62 -22.85 15.81 -23.81
N VAL A 63 -23.90 15.10 -24.23
CA VAL A 63 -24.49 14.02 -23.43
C VAL A 63 -23.51 12.86 -23.21
N PRO A 64 -22.83 12.31 -24.24
CA PRO A 64 -21.79 11.29 -24.06
C PRO A 64 -20.61 11.75 -23.20
N ALA A 65 -20.17 13.00 -23.33
CA ALA A 65 -19.08 13.53 -22.50
C ALA A 65 -19.45 13.60 -21.02
N LEU A 66 -20.68 14.02 -20.71
CA LEU A 66 -21.19 14.03 -19.34
C LEU A 66 -21.42 12.62 -18.78
N ASP A 67 -21.94 11.71 -19.59
CA ASP A 67 -22.13 10.32 -19.19
C ASP A 67 -20.79 9.64 -18.89
N LEU A 68 -19.78 9.87 -19.72
CA LEU A 68 -18.40 9.41 -19.51
C LEU A 68 -17.82 9.96 -18.20
N LEU A 69 -17.95 11.27 -17.96
CA LEU A 69 -17.48 11.91 -16.73
C LEU A 69 -18.17 11.31 -15.49
N ASN A 70 -19.49 11.15 -15.53
CA ASN A 70 -20.26 10.66 -14.40
C ASN A 70 -20.00 9.18 -14.12
N SER A 71 -19.92 8.35 -15.18
CA SER A 71 -19.70 6.91 -15.07
C SER A 71 -18.29 6.55 -14.61
N HIS A 72 -17.29 7.37 -14.97
CA HIS A 72 -15.88 7.14 -14.65
C HIS A 72 -15.28 8.16 -13.69
N ALA A 73 -16.11 8.78 -12.83
CA ALA A 73 -15.67 9.80 -11.88
C ALA A 73 -14.61 9.30 -10.88
N THR A 74 -14.50 7.99 -10.68
CA THR A 74 -13.53 7.35 -9.77
C THR A 74 -12.16 7.13 -10.42
N GLU A 75 -12.12 6.96 -11.73
CA GLU A 75 -10.92 6.63 -12.51
C GLU A 75 -10.35 7.81 -13.27
N ILE A 76 -11.14 8.84 -13.58
CA ILE A 76 -10.68 10.08 -14.19
C ILE A 76 -9.97 10.95 -13.13
N ASP A 77 -8.82 11.52 -13.48
CA ASP A 77 -8.16 12.52 -12.63
C ASP A 77 -8.93 13.84 -12.69
N PRO A 78 -9.55 14.31 -11.58
CA PRO A 78 -10.35 15.51 -11.58
C PRO A 78 -9.57 16.76 -11.99
N VAL A 79 -8.27 16.84 -11.69
CA VAL A 79 -7.47 18.03 -12.01
C VAL A 79 -7.33 18.17 -13.53
N LYS A 80 -6.90 17.09 -14.19
CA LYS A 80 -6.77 17.05 -15.65
C LYS A 80 -8.11 17.18 -16.36
N ALA A 81 -9.18 16.60 -15.80
CA ALA A 81 -10.51 16.75 -16.39
C ALA A 81 -10.97 18.21 -16.41
N ILE A 82 -10.77 18.94 -15.31
CA ILE A 82 -11.13 20.37 -15.22
C ILE A 82 -10.31 21.23 -16.21
N GLU A 83 -9.05 20.89 -16.47
CA GLU A 83 -8.22 21.59 -17.46
C GLU A 83 -8.72 21.42 -18.90
N ILE A 84 -9.34 20.28 -19.21
CA ILE A 84 -9.85 19.97 -20.56
C ILE A 84 -11.28 20.53 -20.75
N ILE A 85 -12.06 20.65 -19.67
CA ILE A 85 -13.44 21.12 -19.72
C ILE A 85 -13.52 22.59 -20.18
N PRO A 86 -14.39 22.92 -21.15
CA PRO A 86 -14.60 24.29 -21.58
C PRO A 86 -15.10 25.22 -20.47
N ALA A 87 -14.59 26.45 -20.42
CA ALA A 87 -14.96 27.45 -19.42
C ALA A 87 -16.43 27.91 -19.47
N HIS A 88 -17.16 27.61 -20.55
CA HIS A 88 -18.56 27.99 -20.70
C HIS A 88 -19.54 27.03 -20.01
N TRP A 89 -19.06 25.86 -19.54
CA TRP A 89 -19.90 24.90 -18.81
C TRP A 89 -20.23 25.41 -17.42
N SER A 90 -21.51 25.29 -17.03
CA SER A 90 -21.92 25.63 -15.67
C SER A 90 -21.48 24.55 -14.68
N VAL A 91 -21.11 24.96 -13.47
CA VAL A 91 -20.73 24.04 -12.39
C VAL A 91 -21.86 23.05 -12.06
N SER A 92 -23.12 23.47 -12.22
CA SER A 92 -24.30 22.62 -11.99
C SER A 92 -24.31 21.37 -12.89
N VAL A 93 -23.84 21.49 -14.14
CA VAL A 93 -23.75 20.36 -15.07
C VAL A 93 -22.69 19.34 -14.64
N LEU A 94 -21.66 19.81 -13.95
CA LEU A 94 -20.54 19.00 -13.45
C LEU A 94 -20.76 18.49 -12.02
N GLU A 95 -21.88 18.81 -11.38
CA GLU A 95 -22.09 18.54 -9.96
C GLU A 95 -21.91 17.06 -9.61
N THR A 96 -22.52 16.18 -10.40
CA THR A 96 -22.46 14.72 -10.21
C THR A 96 -21.03 14.20 -10.32
N PHE A 97 -20.31 14.62 -11.37
CA PHE A 97 -18.90 14.29 -11.58
C PHE A 97 -18.03 14.79 -10.43
N LEU A 98 -18.09 16.08 -10.10
CA LEU A 98 -17.26 16.69 -9.06
C LEU A 98 -17.52 16.06 -7.69
N ARG A 99 -18.78 15.77 -7.37
CA ARG A 99 -19.17 15.08 -6.14
C ARG A 99 -18.59 13.67 -6.10
N GLY A 100 -18.68 12.92 -7.20
CA GLY A 100 -18.11 11.58 -7.32
C GLY A 100 -16.60 11.58 -7.17
N ALA A 101 -15.92 12.43 -7.94
CA ALA A 101 -14.46 12.55 -7.95
C ALA A 101 -13.91 13.00 -6.59
N LEU A 102 -14.55 13.99 -5.94
CA LEU A 102 -14.16 14.44 -4.61
C LEU A 102 -14.31 13.33 -3.57
N ARG A 103 -15.45 12.62 -3.56
CA ARG A 103 -15.68 11.51 -2.63
C ARG A 103 -14.64 10.40 -2.83
N SER A 104 -14.38 10.03 -4.08
CA SER A 104 -13.36 9.04 -4.44
C SER A 104 -11.97 9.46 -3.97
N SER A 105 -11.57 10.69 -4.27
CA SER A 105 -10.27 11.24 -3.86
C SER A 105 -10.11 11.25 -2.33
N MET A 106 -11.14 11.69 -1.60
CA MET A 106 -11.09 11.71 -0.13
C MET A 106 -11.07 10.30 0.46
N HIS A 107 -11.80 9.37 -0.16
CA HIS A 107 -11.75 7.97 0.24
C HIS A 107 -10.35 7.40 0.04
N LYS A 108 -9.77 7.54 -1.16
CA LYS A 108 -8.39 7.10 -1.46
C LYS A 108 -7.38 7.70 -0.47
N PHE A 109 -7.45 9.00 -0.23
CA PHE A 109 -6.56 9.68 0.73
C PHE A 109 -6.66 9.11 2.15
N ARG A 110 -7.89 8.92 2.65
CA ARG A 110 -8.14 8.38 3.99
C ARG A 110 -7.68 6.92 4.09
N SER A 111 -8.03 6.08 3.12
CA SER A 111 -7.64 4.67 3.09
C SER A 111 -6.12 4.51 3.07
N THR A 112 -5.41 5.23 2.18
CA THR A 112 -3.94 5.21 2.15
C THR A 112 -3.33 5.73 3.45
N LYS A 113 -3.92 6.74 4.09
CA LYS A 113 -3.45 7.22 5.39
C LYS A 113 -3.62 6.16 6.48
N MET A 114 -4.75 5.46 6.50
CA MET A 114 -5.02 4.36 7.44
C MET A 114 -4.04 3.20 7.24
N GLU A 115 -3.83 2.76 5.99
CA GLU A 115 -2.88 1.71 5.64
C GLU A 115 -1.45 2.05 6.08
N LYS A 116 -1.02 3.30 5.84
CA LYS A 116 0.29 3.79 6.30
C LYS A 116 0.40 3.79 7.81
N SER A 117 -0.63 4.24 8.52
CA SER A 117 -0.65 4.25 9.98
C SER A 117 -0.60 2.84 10.56
N LEU A 118 -1.35 1.89 9.99
CA LEU A 118 -1.34 0.49 10.40
C LEU A 118 0.04 -0.15 10.18
N THR A 119 0.59 0.01 8.97
CA THR A 119 1.93 -0.49 8.63
C THR A 119 3.00 0.07 9.58
N LYS A 120 2.88 1.35 9.94
CA LYS A 120 3.78 1.98 10.90
C LYS A 120 3.64 1.38 12.30
N ALA A 121 2.41 1.14 12.77
CA ALA A 121 2.16 0.50 14.06
C ALA A 121 2.76 -0.92 14.11
N ASP A 122 2.53 -1.72 13.07
CA ASP A 122 3.10 -3.07 12.95
C ASP A 122 4.63 -3.06 12.95
N SER A 123 5.24 -2.09 12.25
CA SER A 123 6.69 -1.92 12.21
C SER A 123 7.25 -1.62 13.61
N ILE A 124 6.59 -0.74 14.37
CA ILE A 124 6.98 -0.41 15.75
C ILE A 124 6.86 -1.63 16.66
N GLN A 125 5.76 -2.39 16.57
CA GLN A 125 5.55 -3.59 17.39
C GLN A 125 6.61 -4.67 17.09
N LYS A 126 6.98 -4.85 15.82
CA LYS A 126 8.06 -5.77 15.43
C LYS A 126 9.41 -5.30 15.96
N ALA A 127 9.71 -4.00 15.87
CA ALA A 127 10.94 -3.43 16.39
C ALA A 127 11.04 -3.58 17.92
N GLU A 128 9.94 -3.38 18.65
CA GLU A 128 9.88 -3.63 20.09
C GLU A 128 10.14 -5.11 20.42
N THR A 129 9.50 -6.02 19.69
CA THR A 129 9.70 -7.46 19.87
C THR A 129 11.17 -7.84 19.65
N LEU A 130 11.79 -7.37 18.55
CA LEU A 130 13.21 -7.58 18.29
C LEU A 130 14.08 -7.01 19.41
N TYR A 131 13.82 -5.78 19.84
CA TYR A 131 14.54 -5.16 20.94
C TYR A 131 14.44 -5.98 22.23
N THR A 132 13.26 -6.50 22.58
CA THR A 132 13.10 -7.33 23.78
C THR A 132 13.87 -8.65 23.72
N LEU A 133 13.96 -9.26 22.53
CA LEU A 133 14.74 -10.48 22.30
C LEU A 133 16.25 -10.21 22.33
N GLU A 134 16.68 -9.06 21.81
CA GLU A 134 18.09 -8.64 21.76
C GLU A 134 18.58 -7.96 23.05
N LYS A 135 17.68 -7.63 23.99
CA LYS A 135 17.99 -6.83 25.19
C LYS A 135 19.07 -7.45 26.09
N HIS A 136 19.18 -8.78 26.11
CA HIS A 136 20.12 -9.51 26.96
C HIS A 136 21.04 -10.42 26.13
N PRO A 137 21.93 -9.85 25.29
CA PRO A 137 22.87 -10.64 24.53
C PRO A 137 24.01 -11.06 25.46
N LEU A 138 24.18 -12.35 25.65
CA LEU A 138 25.29 -12.86 26.44
C LEU A 138 26.62 -12.70 25.68
N LYS A 139 27.49 -11.82 26.17
CA LYS A 139 28.84 -11.65 25.63
C LYS A 139 29.82 -12.55 26.37
N LEU A 140 30.28 -13.61 25.71
CA LEU A 140 31.40 -14.40 26.20
C LEU A 140 32.73 -13.68 25.94
N VAL A 141 33.37 -13.21 27.00
CA VAL A 141 34.73 -12.65 26.96
C VAL A 141 35.69 -13.71 27.52
N GLN A 142 36.96 -13.72 27.10
CA GLN A 142 37.98 -14.67 27.58
C GLN A 142 38.21 -14.63 29.11
N SER A 143 37.74 -13.59 29.80
CA SER A 143 37.75 -13.47 31.25
C SER A 143 36.58 -14.21 31.94
N ASN A 144 35.64 -14.77 31.19
CA ASN A 144 34.50 -15.46 31.77
C ASN A 144 34.90 -16.86 32.23
N TYR A 145 34.50 -17.22 33.45
CA TYR A 145 34.78 -18.51 34.07
C TYR A 145 33.49 -19.14 34.59
N CYS A 146 33.44 -20.48 34.59
CA CYS A 146 32.32 -21.21 35.16
C CYS A 146 32.25 -20.97 36.67
N CYS A 147 31.07 -20.59 37.18
CA CYS A 147 30.92 -20.29 38.60
C CYS A 147 31.10 -21.51 39.52
N VAL A 148 30.92 -22.72 38.99
CA VAL A 148 31.04 -24.01 39.70
C VAL A 148 32.49 -24.52 39.72
N CYS A 149 33.11 -24.71 38.55
CA CYS A 149 34.46 -25.29 38.46
C CYS A 149 35.60 -24.27 38.36
N LYS A 150 35.28 -22.96 38.26
CA LYS A 150 36.24 -21.84 38.15
C LYS A 150 37.20 -21.91 36.96
N LYS A 151 36.95 -22.80 35.99
CA LYS A 151 37.72 -22.88 34.73
C LYS A 151 37.17 -21.91 33.68
N PRO A 152 38.02 -21.35 32.80
CA PRO A 152 37.57 -20.55 31.67
C PRO A 152 36.78 -21.39 30.66
N PHE A 153 35.93 -20.74 29.86
CA PHE A 153 35.21 -21.40 28.77
C PHE A 153 36.12 -21.52 27.54
N THR A 154 36.61 -22.73 27.27
CA THR A 154 37.43 -23.02 26.07
C THR A 154 36.58 -23.27 24.83
N ASP A 155 35.39 -23.85 25.02
CA ASP A 155 34.43 -24.18 23.95
C ASP A 155 33.19 -23.28 24.00
N LEU A 156 32.52 -23.13 22.86
CA LEU A 156 31.24 -22.42 22.73
C LEU A 156 30.04 -23.18 23.34
N LYS A 157 30.27 -24.25 24.11
CA LYS A 157 29.24 -25.05 24.78
C LYS A 157 29.12 -24.64 26.24
N PHE A 158 28.02 -23.97 26.57
CA PHE A 158 27.73 -23.49 27.92
C PHE A 158 26.23 -23.52 28.18
N ALA A 159 25.84 -23.52 29.45
CA ALA A 159 24.48 -23.31 29.90
C ALA A 159 24.36 -21.87 30.43
N TRP A 160 23.32 -21.17 30.02
CA TRP A 160 23.00 -19.81 30.44
C TRP A 160 21.63 -19.78 31.11
N TYR A 161 21.58 -19.23 32.31
CA TYR A 161 20.35 -19.10 33.10
C TYR A 161 19.85 -17.65 33.07
N PRO A 162 18.53 -17.41 33.24
CA PRO A 162 17.93 -16.06 33.22
C PRO A 162 18.46 -15.06 34.26
N ASN A 163 19.25 -15.49 35.23
CA ASN A 163 19.92 -14.65 36.23
C ASN A 163 21.37 -14.30 35.86
N ASP A 164 21.72 -14.37 34.57
CA ASP A 164 23.06 -14.09 34.01
C ASP A 164 24.18 -15.01 34.51
N VAL A 165 23.83 -16.12 35.16
CA VAL A 165 24.80 -17.15 35.55
C VAL A 165 25.11 -18.05 34.35
N VAL A 166 26.40 -18.26 34.09
CA VAL A 166 26.90 -19.12 33.02
C VAL A 166 27.70 -20.27 33.62
N THR A 167 27.42 -21.49 33.16
CA THR A 167 28.15 -22.68 33.58
C THR A 167 28.53 -23.54 32.39
N HIS A 168 29.54 -24.40 32.54
CA HIS A 168 29.70 -25.50 31.58
C HIS A 168 28.45 -26.36 31.59
N VAL A 169 28.12 -26.96 30.45
CA VAL A 169 26.96 -27.85 30.31
C VAL A 169 27.02 -28.97 31.36
N GLU A 170 28.20 -29.53 31.57
CA GLU A 170 28.46 -30.61 32.54
C GLU A 170 28.38 -30.15 34.01
N CYS A 171 28.60 -28.85 34.27
CA CYS A 171 28.50 -28.27 35.61
C CYS A 171 27.05 -27.94 36.00
N GLY A 172 26.14 -27.90 35.02
CA GLY A 172 24.70 -27.76 35.25
C GLY A 172 24.08 -29.11 35.56
N ARG A 173 23.79 -29.38 36.84
CA ARG A 173 23.15 -30.64 37.27
C ARG A 173 21.70 -30.78 36.81
N LEU A 174 20.98 -29.66 36.66
CA LEU A 174 19.57 -29.58 36.29
C LEU A 174 19.35 -28.41 35.34
N GLU A 175 18.64 -28.63 34.23
CA GLU A 175 18.47 -27.64 33.15
C GLU A 175 17.78 -26.34 33.60
N ASN A 176 16.83 -26.45 34.54
CA ASN A 176 16.03 -25.31 35.00
C ASN A 176 16.46 -24.78 36.37
N VAL A 177 17.50 -25.30 37.01
CA VAL A 177 17.89 -24.86 38.37
C VAL A 177 19.28 -24.25 38.32
N CYS A 178 19.41 -22.99 38.72
CA CYS A 178 20.71 -22.36 38.81
C CYS A 178 21.59 -23.07 39.86
N PRO A 179 22.79 -23.55 39.51
CA PRO A 179 23.66 -24.24 40.47
C PRO A 179 24.32 -23.27 41.48
N LEU A 180 24.27 -21.95 41.25
CA LEU A 180 24.79 -20.94 42.17
C LEU A 180 23.75 -20.49 43.19
N THR A 181 22.51 -20.25 42.76
CA THR A 181 21.45 -19.67 43.59
C THR A 181 20.38 -20.68 44.03
N GLY A 182 20.35 -21.87 43.43
CA GLY A 182 19.30 -22.87 43.67
C GLY A 182 17.93 -22.47 43.10
N HIS A 183 17.85 -21.37 42.37
CA HIS A 183 16.58 -20.86 41.84
C HIS A 183 16.10 -21.73 40.66
N CYS A 184 14.85 -22.20 40.73
CA CYS A 184 14.22 -22.98 39.68
C CYS A 184 13.47 -22.05 38.71
N PHE A 185 13.76 -22.16 37.41
CA PHE A 185 13.18 -21.39 36.31
C PHE A 185 12.15 -22.19 35.50
N SER A 186 11.62 -23.29 36.04
CA SER A 186 10.61 -24.10 35.36
C SER A 186 9.30 -23.33 35.15
N LEU A 187 9.15 -22.76 33.94
CA LEU A 187 7.93 -22.38 33.21
C LEU A 187 6.78 -21.69 33.97
N GLN A 188 6.70 -20.35 33.88
CA GLN A 188 5.42 -19.69 33.59
C GLN A 188 5.25 -19.57 32.08
N LYS A 189 4.71 -20.62 31.45
CA LYS A 189 4.20 -20.54 30.07
C LYS A 189 2.76 -20.06 30.13
N SER A 190 2.57 -18.74 30.23
CA SER A 190 1.29 -18.11 29.92
C SER A 190 1.50 -16.73 29.29
N LEU A 191 2.18 -16.70 28.15
CA LEU A 191 1.90 -15.66 27.15
C LEU A 191 0.57 -16.04 26.50
N GLN A 192 -0.54 -15.64 27.13
CA GLN A 192 -1.80 -15.54 26.39
C GLN A 192 -1.68 -14.37 25.41
N PRO A 193 -2.10 -14.51 24.14
CA PRO A 193 -2.28 -13.35 23.29
C PRO A 193 -3.38 -12.48 23.90
N ARG A 194 -3.03 -11.25 24.28
CA ARG A 194 -4.01 -10.24 24.66
C ARG A 194 -4.85 -9.91 23.43
N SER A 195 -6.14 -10.23 23.50
CA SER A 195 -7.21 -9.76 22.62
C SER A 195 -7.33 -8.24 22.65
#